data_AF-A0A2E0SH20-F1
#
_entry.id   AF-A0A2E0SH20-F1
#
_cell.length_a   1.000
_cell.length_b   1.000
_cell.length_c   1.000
_cell.angle_alpha   90.00
_cell.angle_beta   90.00
_cell.angle_gamma   90.00
#
_symmetry.space_group_name_H-M   'P 1'
#
loop_
_entity.id
_entity.type
_entity.pdbx_description
1 polymer ?
#
loop_
_entity_poly.entity_id
_entity_poly.type
_entity_poly.pdbx_seq_one_letter_code
_entity_poly.pdbx_strand_id
1 'polypeptide(L)'
;MTILYHDAIFQKHQTGPHPECPARLKAIDARLGESGLLGKLPRGEISRATHEQIGLVHDDDYRQHLYETAEAGGGRIEADTVVSSLSYEV
;
A
#
# COMPACT_ATOMS: atom_id res chain seq x y z
N MET A 1 -10.90 -20.91 8.51
CA MET A 1 -9.45 -20.70 8.64
C MET A 1 -9.18 -19.26 8.30
N THR A 2 -8.44 -18.52 9.13
CA THR A 2 -8.15 -17.10 8.89
C THR A 2 -6.70 -16.98 8.42
N ILE A 3 -6.47 -16.31 7.30
CA ILE A 3 -5.14 -16.02 6.74
C ILE A 3 -4.89 -14.52 6.89
N LEU A 4 -3.69 -14.13 7.31
CA LEU A 4 -3.30 -12.73 7.44
C LEU A 4 -2.39 -12.33 6.27
N TYR A 5 -2.86 -11.37 5.46
CA TYR A 5 -2.05 -10.72 4.43
C TYR A 5 -1.48 -9.43 5.01
N HIS A 6 -0.16 -9.39 5.18
CA HIS A 6 0.55 -8.21 5.65
C HIS A 6 2.00 -8.26 5.18
N ASP A 7 2.56 -7.10 4.86
CA ASP A 7 3.95 -6.93 4.48
C ASP A 7 4.44 -5.53 4.87
N ALA A 8 5.69 -5.43 5.29
CA ALA A 8 6.31 -4.17 5.67
C ALA A 8 6.50 -3.21 4.47
N ILE A 9 6.43 -3.74 3.24
CA ILE A 9 6.53 -2.95 2.01
C ILE A 9 5.47 -1.84 1.93
N PHE A 10 4.25 -2.11 2.43
CA PHE A 10 3.15 -1.12 2.44
C PHE A 10 3.47 0.11 3.31
N GLN A 11 4.40 0.00 4.25
CA GLN A 11 4.87 1.14 5.06
C GLN A 11 5.75 2.12 4.27
N LYS A 12 6.07 1.81 3.00
CA LYS A 12 6.83 2.69 2.09
C LYS A 12 5.94 3.71 1.37
N HIS A 13 4.62 3.57 1.43
CA HIS A 13 3.68 4.62 1.04
C HIS A 13 3.73 5.75 2.08
N GLN A 14 4.42 6.85 1.74
CA GLN A 14 4.76 7.94 2.67
C GLN A 14 4.13 9.25 2.22
N THR A 15 2.95 9.53 2.74
CA THR A 15 2.07 10.66 2.38
C THR A 15 2.37 11.97 3.13
N GLY A 16 3.40 11.99 3.98
CA GLY A 16 3.76 13.17 4.78
C GLY A 16 2.74 13.48 5.89
N PRO A 17 2.36 14.75 6.11
CA PRO A 17 1.43 15.15 7.16
C PRO A 17 -0.04 14.84 6.77
N HIS A 18 -0.34 13.56 6.59
CA HIS A 18 -1.66 13.04 6.22
C HIS A 18 -2.12 11.98 7.24
N PRO A 19 -3.42 11.89 7.58
CA PRO A 19 -3.91 10.87 8.51
C PRO A 19 -3.71 9.43 7.99
N GLU A 20 -3.84 9.21 6.68
CA GLU A 20 -3.38 7.99 6.03
C GLU A 20 -1.84 8.04 6.01
N CYS A 21 -1.17 7.27 6.87
CA CYS A 21 0.29 7.24 6.98
C CYS A 21 0.81 5.88 7.51
N PRO A 22 2.13 5.58 7.36
CA PRO A 22 2.72 4.30 7.80
C PRO A 22 2.54 3.96 9.28
N ALA A 23 2.34 4.96 10.15
CA ALA A 23 2.15 4.75 11.58
C ALA A 23 0.91 3.89 11.88
N ARG A 24 -0.12 3.93 11.00
CA ARG A 24 -1.33 3.09 11.11
C ARG A 24 -0.98 1.61 11.08
N LEU A 25 -0.18 1.19 10.10
CA LEU A 25 0.25 -0.21 9.96
C LEU A 25 1.19 -0.61 11.09
N LYS A 26 2.15 0.24 11.47
CA LYS A 26 3.05 -0.03 12.60
C LYS A 26 2.30 -0.28 13.91
N ALA A 27 1.26 0.51 14.18
CA ALA A 27 0.43 0.32 15.37
C ALA A 27 -0.35 -1.00 15.35
N ILE A 28 -0.88 -1.39 14.19
CA ILE A 28 -1.58 -2.67 14.00
C ILE A 28 -0.60 -3.84 14.16
N ASP A 29 0.56 -3.80 13.50
CA ASP A 29 1.60 -4.83 13.59
C ASP A 29 2.07 -5.02 15.04
N ALA A 30 2.31 -3.93 15.78
CA ALA A 30 2.67 -3.98 17.19
C ALA A 30 1.58 -4.67 18.02
N ARG A 31 0.32 -4.26 17.86
CA ARG A 31 -0.80 -4.85 18.62
C ARG A 31 -1.02 -6.32 18.30
N LEU A 32 -0.90 -6.72 17.03
CA LEU A 32 -1.00 -8.11 16.60
C LEU A 32 0.17 -8.95 17.14
N GLY A 33 1.38 -8.38 17.18
CA GLY A 33 2.56 -8.98 17.80
C GLY A 33 2.37 -9.22 19.30
N GLU A 34 1.95 -8.20 20.04
CA GLU A 34 1.66 -8.28 21.49
C GLU A 34 0.58 -9.33 21.83
N SER A 35 -0.43 -9.46 20.98
CA SER A 35 -1.48 -10.48 21.15
C SER A 35 -1.04 -11.91 20.79
N GLY A 36 0.14 -12.05 20.17
CA GLY A 36 0.64 -13.32 19.61
C GLY A 36 -0.10 -13.79 18.36
N LEU A 37 -1.00 -12.98 17.78
CA LEU A 37 -1.77 -13.36 16.59
C LEU A 37 -0.90 -13.50 15.34
N LEU A 38 0.15 -12.68 15.20
CA LEU A 38 1.09 -12.77 14.06
C LEU A 38 1.71 -14.16 13.93
N GLY A 39 1.99 -14.84 15.06
CA GLY A 39 2.55 -16.20 15.05
C GLY A 39 1.51 -17.31 14.95
N LYS A 40 0.21 -17.00 15.10
CA LYS A 40 -0.89 -17.98 15.09
C LYS A 40 -1.60 -18.06 13.76
N LEU A 41 -1.63 -16.96 13.00
CA LEU A 41 -2.28 -16.90 11.70
C LEU A 41 -1.30 -17.25 10.59
N PRO A 42 -1.66 -18.14 9.64
CA PRO A 42 -0.89 -18.32 8.42
C PRO A 42 -0.71 -17.00 7.69
N ARG A 43 0.52 -16.71 7.27
CA ARG A 43 0.83 -15.55 6.43
C ARG A 43 0.45 -15.85 4.99
N GLY A 44 -0.35 -14.97 4.40
CA GLY A 44 -0.67 -15.01 2.97
C GLY A 44 0.49 -14.50 2.13
N GLU A 45 0.67 -15.07 0.93
CA GLU A 45 1.62 -14.57 -0.06
C GLU A 45 1.07 -13.31 -0.73
N ILE A 46 1.91 -12.30 -0.87
CA ILE A 46 1.59 -11.04 -1.54
C ILE A 46 2.44 -10.95 -2.78
N SER A 47 1.79 -10.75 -3.92
CA SER A 47 2.42 -10.47 -5.20
C SER A 47 1.86 -9.16 -5.76
N ARG A 48 2.65 -8.49 -6.60
CA ARG A 48 2.19 -7.28 -7.28
C ARG A 48 1.09 -7.64 -8.27
N ALA A 49 0.05 -6.82 -8.30
CA ALA A 49 -0.99 -6.93 -9.32
C ALA A 49 -0.38 -6.67 -10.70
N THR A 50 -0.77 -7.47 -11.70
CA THR A 50 -0.30 -7.27 -13.08
C THR A 50 -1.04 -6.11 -13.73
N HIS A 51 -0.45 -5.50 -14.76
CA HIS A 51 -1.15 -4.47 -15.55
C HIS A 51 -2.45 -5.01 -16.16
N GLU A 52 -2.48 -6.28 -16.59
CA GLU A 52 -3.68 -6.93 -17.10
C GLU A 52 -4.78 -7.02 -16.03
N GLN A 53 -4.43 -7.40 -14.80
CA GLN A 53 -5.40 -7.48 -13.70
C GLN A 53 -5.98 -6.11 -13.33
N ILE A 54 -5.13 -5.07 -13.30
CA ILE A 54 -5.56 -3.70 -13.04
C ILE A 54 -6.45 -3.19 -14.18
N GLY A 55 -6.09 -3.52 -15.42
CA GLY A 55 -6.80 -3.16 -16.66
C GLY A 55 -8.20 -3.75 -16.80
N LEU A 56 -8.59 -4.71 -15.95
CA LEU A 56 -9.98 -5.19 -15.89
C LEU A 56 -10.96 -4.13 -15.36
N VAL A 57 -10.46 -3.10 -14.68
CA VAL A 57 -11.28 -2.04 -14.05
C VAL A 57 -10.81 -0.64 -14.42
N HIS A 58 -9.51 -0.42 -14.57
CA HIS A 58 -8.93 0.91 -14.77
C HIS A 58 -8.33 1.05 -16.17
N ASP A 59 -8.55 2.21 -16.79
CA ASP A 59 -7.93 2.55 -18.06
C ASP A 59 -6.41 2.77 -17.92
N ASP A 60 -5.68 2.46 -18.99
CA ASP A 60 -4.22 2.58 -19.01
C ASP A 60 -3.73 4.01 -18.77
N ASP A 61 -4.49 5.03 -19.21
CA ASP A 61 -4.15 6.44 -19.03
C ASP A 61 -4.09 6.81 -17.53
N TYR A 62 -5.03 6.29 -16.73
CA TYR A 62 -5.04 6.53 -15.28
C TYR A 62 -3.84 5.84 -14.61
N ARG A 63 -3.55 4.61 -14.99
CA ARG A 63 -2.39 3.87 -14.49
C ARG A 63 -1.08 4.60 -14.81
N GLN A 64 -0.95 5.10 -16.04
CA GLN A 64 0.22 5.85 -16.50
C GLN A 64 0.38 7.17 -15.73
N HIS A 65 -0.71 7.90 -15.51
CA HIS A 65 -0.70 9.12 -14.70
C HIS A 65 -0.17 8.88 -13.27
N LEU A 66 -0.60 7.79 -12.63
CA LEU A 66 -0.12 7.41 -11.30
C LEU A 66 1.37 7.04 -11.29
N TYR A 67 1.81 6.28 -12.29
CA TYR A 67 3.21 5.91 -12.46
C TYR A 67 4.11 7.16 -12.60
N GLU A 68 3.75 8.06 -13.50
CA GLU A 68 4.50 9.29 -13.74
C GLU A 68 4.53 10.20 -12.51
N THR A 69 3.42 10.29 -11.79
CA THR A 69 3.35 11.08 -10.55
C THR A 69 4.27 10.50 -9.49
N ALA A 70 4.29 9.19 -9.30
CA ALA A 70 5.19 8.53 -8.34
C ALA A 70 6.66 8.74 -8.75
N GLU A 71 7.02 8.48 -10.02
CA GLU A 71 8.38 8.67 -10.54
C GLU A 71 8.87 10.12 -10.41
N ALA A 72 7.98 11.11 -10.52
CA ALA A 72 8.29 12.52 -10.33
C ALA A 72 8.50 12.93 -8.86
N GLY A 73 8.44 11.99 -7.91
CA GLY A 73 8.59 12.26 -6.47
C GLY A 73 7.29 12.19 -5.67
N GLY A 74 6.17 11.91 -6.32
CA GLY A 74 4.84 11.94 -5.74
C GLY A 74 4.20 13.33 -5.77
N GLY A 75 3.07 13.46 -5.11
CA GLY A 75 2.27 14.67 -5.08
C GLY A 75 0.84 14.42 -4.64
N ARG A 76 0.06 15.49 -4.55
CA ARG A 76 -1.37 15.41 -4.31
C ARG A 76 -2.08 15.23 -5.65
N ILE A 77 -2.72 14.08 -5.86
CA ILE A 77 -3.45 13.76 -7.10
C ILE A 77 -4.92 14.17 -7.03
N GLU A 78 -5.48 14.26 -5.82
CA GLU A 78 -6.86 14.69 -5.56
C GLU A 78 -6.97 15.48 -4.26
N ALA A 79 -8.15 15.98 -3.91
CA ALA A 79 -8.34 16.83 -2.73
C ALA A 79 -7.80 16.22 -1.43
N ASP A 80 -7.94 14.91 -1.23
CA ASP A 80 -7.52 14.17 -0.04
C ASP A 80 -6.52 13.03 -0.30
N THR A 81 -6.04 12.88 -1.54
CA THR A 81 -5.21 11.73 -1.92
C THR A 81 -3.80 12.16 -2.30
N VAL A 82 -2.83 11.60 -1.60
CA VAL A 82 -1.39 11.87 -1.77
C VAL A 82 -0.69 10.60 -2.20
N VAL A 83 0.16 10.72 -3.21
CA VAL A 83 1.06 9.69 -3.73
C VAL A 83 2.48 10.09 -3.36
N SER A 84 3.31 9.12 -3.01
CA SER A 84 4.76 9.24 -2.79
C SER A 84 5.55 8.42 -3.82
N SER A 85 6.87 8.58 -3.88
CA SER A 85 7.71 7.90 -4.88
C SER A 85 7.54 6.38 -4.96
N LEU A 86 7.22 5.71 -3.85
CA LEU A 86 7.06 4.25 -3.83
C LEU A 86 5.59 3.81 -3.94
N SER A 87 4.65 4.73 -4.09
CA SER A 87 3.21 4.42 -4.01
C SER A 87 2.67 3.63 -5.20
N TYR A 88 3.33 3.68 -6.37
CA TYR A 88 2.96 2.82 -7.49
C TYR A 88 3.45 1.37 -7.30
N GLU A 89 4.47 1.20 -6.45
CA GLU A 89 5.16 -0.07 -6.25
C GLU A 89 4.60 -0.89 -5.09
N VAL A 90 3.96 -0.23 -4.12
CA VAL A 90 3.52 -0.81 -2.85
C VAL A 90 2.02 -0.78 -2.68
#